data_AF-A0A9W8XAI5-F1
#
_entry.id   AF-A0A9W8XAI5-F1
#
_cell.length_a   1.000
_cell.length_b   1.000
_cell.length_c   1.000
_cell.angle_alpha   90.00
_cell.angle_beta   90.00
_cell.angle_gamma   90.00
#
_symmetry.space_group_name_H-M   'P 1'
#
loop_
_entity.id
_entity.type
_entity.pdbx_description
1 polymer ?
#
loop_
_entity_poly.entity_id
_entity_poly.type
_entity_poly.pdbx_seq_one_letter_code
_entity_poly.pdbx_strand_id
1 'polypeptide(L)'
;MAAPANKNIKDLNGKWVINKTHSDSTEPVLALQGIGWMTRKALGLATVTLHTKQYLKTPDDNPSAGEVIHIDIDQFATGGVKGTSEHRALDWKYRPHSDWLFGDLQGRSRLTTLEAVRKEAKETGGTTEKDAEYVTEGFLEETEKGETIESFVDNDGKKWTGW
;
A
#
# COMPACT_ATOMS: atom_id res chain seq x y z
N MET A 1 -3.15 -3.20 -14.21
CA MET A 1 -4.07 -2.11 -14.61
C MET A 1 -3.28 -1.14 -15.48
N ALA A 2 -3.83 -0.64 -16.59
CA ALA A 2 -3.14 0.36 -17.39
C ALA A 2 -3.52 1.76 -16.88
N ALA A 3 -2.53 2.55 -16.49
CA ALA A 3 -2.72 3.96 -16.15
C ALA A 3 -2.57 4.84 -17.40
N PRO A 4 -3.30 5.97 -17.49
CA PRO A 4 -3.00 7.00 -18.47
C PRO A 4 -1.53 7.44 -18.40
N ALA A 5 -0.90 7.75 -19.54
CA ALA A 5 0.53 8.09 -19.60
C ALA A 5 0.93 9.34 -18.80
N ASN A 6 -0.03 10.19 -18.44
CA ASN A 6 0.21 11.37 -17.60
C ASN A 6 0.16 11.08 -16.09
N LYS A 7 -0.21 9.87 -15.67
CA LYS A 7 -0.23 9.48 -14.26
C LYS A 7 1.14 8.97 -13.83
N ASN A 8 1.56 9.38 -12.65
CA ASN A 8 2.81 8.95 -12.02
C ASN A 8 2.60 8.86 -10.49
N ILE A 9 3.64 8.45 -9.76
CA ILE A 9 3.54 8.23 -8.31
C ILE A 9 3.15 9.48 -7.50
N LYS A 10 3.36 10.68 -8.06
CA LYS A 10 2.97 11.97 -7.44
C LYS A 10 1.55 12.41 -7.81
N ASP A 11 0.85 11.67 -8.66
CA ASP A 11 -0.55 11.90 -8.97
C ASP A 11 -1.30 10.57 -9.18
N LEU A 12 -1.75 9.99 -8.08
CA LEU A 12 -2.59 8.80 -8.06
C LEU A 12 -4.09 9.12 -8.16
N ASN A 13 -4.48 10.39 -8.33
CA ASN A 13 -5.88 10.79 -8.37
C ASN A 13 -6.65 10.05 -9.46
N GLY A 14 -7.77 9.41 -9.12
CA GLY A 14 -8.56 8.70 -10.11
C GLY A 14 -9.46 7.62 -9.53
N LYS A 15 -10.06 6.85 -10.44
CA LYS A 15 -10.82 5.64 -10.13
C LYS A 15 -10.14 4.45 -10.81
N TRP A 16 -9.73 3.48 -10.01
CA TRP A 16 -8.90 2.37 -10.43
C TRP A 16 -9.66 1.06 -10.22
N VAL A 17 -10.02 0.39 -11.32
CA VAL A 17 -10.72 -0.91 -11.28
C VAL A 17 -9.71 -2.03 -11.52
N ILE A 18 -9.67 -3.02 -10.64
CA ILE A 18 -8.78 -4.17 -10.79
C ILE A 18 -8.95 -4.86 -12.16
N ASN A 19 -7.84 -5.17 -12.83
CA ASN A 19 -7.86 -5.95 -14.05
C ASN A 19 -7.66 -7.43 -13.73
N LYS A 20 -8.76 -8.17 -13.56
CA LYS A 20 -8.74 -9.59 -13.20
C LYS A 20 -8.06 -10.50 -14.24
N THR A 21 -8.03 -10.11 -15.51
CA THR A 21 -7.39 -10.91 -16.57
C THR A 21 -5.86 -10.93 -16.42
N HIS A 22 -5.29 -9.88 -15.85
CA HIS A 22 -3.85 -9.74 -15.63
C HIS A 22 -3.48 -9.68 -14.14
N SER A 23 -4.31 -10.27 -13.27
CA SER A 23 -4.04 -10.35 -11.83
C SER A 23 -4.02 -11.81 -11.42
N ASP A 24 -3.05 -12.19 -10.60
CA ASP A 24 -3.05 -13.48 -9.94
C ASP A 24 -4.09 -13.55 -8.81
N SER A 25 -4.34 -14.75 -8.31
CA SER A 25 -5.26 -14.98 -7.21
C SER A 25 -4.76 -14.32 -5.92
N THR A 26 -5.64 -13.59 -5.23
CA THR A 26 -5.38 -13.05 -3.88
C THR A 26 -5.52 -14.10 -2.78
N GLU A 27 -5.96 -15.32 -3.11
CA GLU A 27 -6.25 -16.37 -2.14
C GLU A 27 -5.04 -16.79 -1.29
N PRO A 28 -3.84 -17.00 -1.85
CA PRO A 28 -2.67 -17.40 -1.06
C PRO A 28 -2.26 -16.35 -0.04
N VAL A 29 -2.20 -15.07 -0.42
CA VAL A 29 -1.82 -13.99 0.50
C VAL A 29 -2.85 -13.80 1.61
N LEU A 30 -4.15 -13.86 1.28
CA LEU A 30 -5.20 -13.78 2.28
C LEU A 30 -5.20 -15.00 3.22
N ALA A 31 -4.83 -16.18 2.73
CA ALA A 31 -4.68 -17.38 3.57
C ALA A 31 -3.52 -17.22 4.55
N LEU A 32 -2.37 -16.70 4.10
CA LEU A 32 -1.21 -16.39 4.95
C LEU A 32 -1.55 -15.37 6.04
N GLN A 33 -2.39 -14.38 5.72
CA GLN A 33 -2.88 -13.37 6.67
C GLN A 33 -3.98 -13.89 7.63
N GLY A 34 -4.31 -15.19 7.57
CA GLY A 34 -5.27 -15.83 8.47
C GLY A 34 -6.74 -15.56 8.14
N ILE A 35 -7.06 -15.06 6.94
CA ILE A 35 -8.44 -14.79 6.54
C ILE A 35 -9.16 -16.12 6.26
N GLY A 36 -10.35 -16.33 6.84
CA GLY A 36 -11.11 -17.58 6.70
C GLY A 36 -11.52 -17.91 5.26
N TRP A 37 -11.58 -19.21 4.93
CA TRP A 37 -11.77 -19.72 3.55
C TRP A 37 -13.00 -19.14 2.83
N MET A 38 -14.16 -19.08 3.52
CA MET A 38 -15.39 -18.51 2.95
C MET A 38 -15.21 -17.06 2.54
N THR A 39 -14.58 -16.25 3.41
CA THR A 39 -14.30 -14.83 3.15
C THR A 39 -13.36 -14.69 1.95
N ARG A 40 -12.30 -15.51 1.86
CA ARG A 40 -11.37 -15.49 0.70
C ARG A 40 -12.08 -15.79 -0.61
N LYS A 41 -13.00 -16.77 -0.62
CA LYS A 41 -13.78 -17.10 -1.83
C LYS A 41 -14.70 -15.96 -2.25
N ALA A 42 -15.38 -15.32 -1.30
CA ALA A 42 -16.21 -14.15 -1.60
C ALA A 42 -15.38 -12.98 -2.18
N LEU A 43 -14.21 -12.70 -1.58
CA LEU A 43 -13.31 -11.64 -2.05
C LEU A 43 -12.73 -11.93 -3.45
N GLY A 44 -12.42 -13.19 -3.78
CA GLY A 44 -11.96 -13.55 -5.13
C GLY A 44 -13.00 -13.30 -6.22
N LEU A 45 -14.29 -13.41 -5.89
CA LEU A 45 -15.38 -13.08 -6.81
C LEU A 45 -15.62 -11.57 -6.94
N ALA A 46 -15.29 -10.79 -5.89
CA ALA A 46 -15.51 -9.35 -5.88
C ALA A 46 -14.59 -8.62 -6.88
N THR A 47 -15.13 -7.63 -7.59
CA THR A 47 -14.34 -6.68 -8.38
C THR A 47 -14.10 -5.45 -7.51
N VAL A 48 -12.83 -5.18 -7.24
CA VAL A 48 -12.41 -4.06 -6.41
C VAL A 48 -12.20 -2.82 -7.27
N THR A 49 -12.77 -1.71 -6.83
CA THR A 49 -12.53 -0.37 -7.37
C THR A 49 -11.98 0.53 -6.27
N LEU A 50 -10.90 1.25 -6.53
CA LEU A 50 -10.34 2.24 -5.63
C LEU A 50 -10.68 3.63 -6.16
N HIS A 51 -11.20 4.51 -5.30
CA HIS A 51 -11.24 5.94 -5.56
C HIS A 51 -10.12 6.60 -4.77
N THR A 52 -9.15 7.15 -5.48
CA THR A 52 -7.95 7.74 -4.87
C THR A 52 -7.98 9.25 -5.00
N LYS A 53 -7.73 9.95 -3.90
CA LYS A 53 -7.49 11.39 -3.84
C LYS A 53 -6.12 11.64 -3.24
N GLN A 54 -5.33 12.46 -3.91
CA GLN A 54 -3.99 12.84 -3.47
C GLN A 54 -3.88 14.36 -3.42
N TYR A 55 -3.41 14.87 -2.29
CA TYR A 55 -3.29 16.30 -2.02
C TYR A 55 -2.16 16.57 -1.04
N LEU A 56 -1.76 17.84 -0.93
CA LEU A 56 -0.80 18.31 0.04
C LEU A 56 -1.53 18.82 1.28
N LYS A 57 -1.06 18.40 2.47
CA LYS A 57 -1.58 18.85 3.76
C LYS A 57 -0.52 18.61 4.84
N THR A 58 -0.49 19.47 5.87
CA THR A 58 0.25 19.19 7.10
C THR A 58 -0.54 18.20 7.97
N PRO A 59 0.03 17.04 8.37
CA PRO A 59 -0.69 16.08 9.20
C PRO A 59 -1.00 16.66 10.57
N ASP A 60 -2.27 16.57 10.98
CA ASP A 60 -2.72 17.13 12.28
C ASP A 60 -2.01 16.44 13.46
N ASP A 61 -1.63 15.18 13.29
CA ASP A 61 -0.92 14.37 14.28
C ASP A 61 0.62 14.46 14.18
N ASN A 62 1.16 15.15 13.16
CA ASN A 62 2.60 15.34 12.97
C ASN A 62 2.90 16.73 12.36
N PRO A 63 2.61 17.82 13.07
CA PRO A 63 2.77 19.18 12.53
C PRO A 63 4.21 19.52 12.17
N SER A 64 5.20 18.88 12.81
CA SER A 64 6.63 19.05 12.51
C SER A 64 7.06 18.51 11.15
N ALA A 65 6.28 17.63 10.53
CA ALA A 65 6.58 17.15 9.17
C ALA A 65 6.38 18.25 8.10
N GLY A 66 5.67 19.33 8.44
CA GLY A 66 5.24 20.31 7.46
C GLY A 66 4.24 19.71 6.47
N GLU A 67 4.14 20.30 5.29
CA GLU A 67 3.23 19.85 4.25
C GLU A 67 3.76 18.57 3.58
N VAL A 68 2.99 17.48 3.65
CA VAL A 68 3.32 16.19 3.03
C VAL A 68 2.23 15.75 2.07
N ILE A 69 2.53 14.74 1.26
CA ILE A 69 1.54 14.10 0.39
C ILE A 69 0.59 13.26 1.26
N HIS A 70 -0.70 13.55 1.14
CA HIS A 70 -1.79 12.73 1.65
C HIS A 70 -2.43 11.93 0.52
N ILE A 71 -2.78 10.67 0.80
CA ILE A 71 -3.46 9.77 -0.12
C ILE A 71 -4.65 9.17 0.61
N ASP A 72 -5.85 9.54 0.17
CA ASP A 72 -7.11 8.96 0.62
C ASP A 72 -7.56 7.92 -0.41
N ILE A 73 -7.86 6.72 0.06
CA ILE A 73 -8.27 5.59 -0.78
C ILE A 73 -9.61 5.08 -0.24
N ASP A 74 -10.69 5.29 -1.00
CA ASP A 74 -11.96 4.63 -0.74
C ASP A 74 -12.07 3.36 -1.60
N GLN A 75 -12.22 2.20 -0.96
CA GLN A 75 -12.43 0.93 -1.65
C GLN A 75 -13.92 0.66 -1.86
N PHE A 76 -14.26 0.13 -3.03
CA PHE A 76 -15.59 -0.35 -3.38
C PHE A 76 -15.51 -1.78 -3.92
N ALA A 77 -16.46 -2.64 -3.51
CA ALA A 77 -16.62 -3.99 -4.03
C ALA A 77 -17.66 -4.02 -5.18
N THR A 78 -17.92 -5.21 -5.72
CA THR A 78 -18.91 -5.43 -6.79
C THR A 78 -20.24 -4.76 -6.46
N GLY A 79 -20.82 -4.06 -7.44
CA GLY A 79 -22.09 -3.35 -7.25
C GLY A 79 -21.98 -2.01 -6.53
N GLY A 80 -20.75 -1.51 -6.27
CA GLY A 80 -20.54 -0.20 -5.64
C GLY A 80 -20.72 -0.19 -4.13
N VAL A 81 -20.72 -1.38 -3.49
CA VAL A 81 -20.74 -1.50 -2.03
C VAL A 81 -19.45 -0.92 -1.47
N LYS A 82 -19.56 0.11 -0.62
CA LYS A 82 -18.39 0.72 0.02
C LYS A 82 -17.74 -0.30 0.96
N GLY A 83 -16.44 -0.49 0.78
CA GLY A 83 -15.58 -1.29 1.65
C GLY A 83 -14.87 -0.41 2.67
N THR A 84 -13.58 -0.64 2.85
CA THR A 84 -12.72 0.11 3.75
C THR A 84 -12.23 1.42 3.12
N SER A 85 -11.90 2.39 3.96
CA SER A 85 -11.19 3.59 3.56
C SER A 85 -9.82 3.59 4.25
N GLU A 86 -8.78 3.97 3.52
CA GLU A 86 -7.44 4.14 4.06
C GLU A 86 -6.95 5.57 3.84
N HIS A 87 -6.32 6.13 4.86
CA HIS A 87 -5.80 7.49 4.87
C HIS A 87 -4.31 7.45 5.16
N ARG A 88 -3.49 7.83 4.18
CA ARG A 88 -2.03 7.79 4.30
C ARG A 88 -1.47 9.20 4.24
N ALA A 89 -0.54 9.51 5.15
CA ALA A 89 0.33 10.68 5.07
C ALA A 89 1.76 10.20 4.87
N LEU A 90 2.45 10.73 3.86
CA LEU A 90 3.79 10.28 3.46
C LEU A 90 4.90 10.91 4.32
N ASP A 91 4.86 10.68 5.63
CA ASP A 91 5.78 11.23 6.63
C ASP A 91 6.53 10.14 7.43
N TRP A 92 6.40 8.88 7.02
CA TRP A 92 7.00 7.70 7.65
C TRP A 92 6.60 7.46 9.12
N LYS A 93 5.52 8.10 9.59
CA LYS A 93 4.98 7.90 10.94
C LYS A 93 3.97 6.77 10.97
N TYR A 94 4.11 5.85 11.94
CA TYR A 94 3.11 4.81 12.18
C TYR A 94 1.77 5.42 12.61
N ARG A 95 0.70 4.97 11.96
CA ARG A 95 -0.69 5.31 12.29
C ARG A 95 -1.52 4.03 12.42
N PRO A 96 -2.42 3.97 13.41
CA PRO A 96 -3.31 2.84 13.57
C PRO A 96 -4.37 2.83 12.47
N HIS A 97 -4.80 1.65 12.08
CA HIS A 97 -5.94 1.42 11.20
C HIS A 97 -6.66 0.15 11.67
N SER A 98 -7.99 0.19 11.62
CA SER A 98 -8.83 -0.93 12.03
C SER A 98 -9.89 -1.16 10.97
N ASP A 99 -10.02 -2.41 10.53
CA ASP A 99 -11.11 -2.81 9.64
C ASP A 99 -11.64 -4.22 9.90
N TRP A 100 -12.75 -4.54 9.25
CA TRP A 100 -13.46 -5.81 9.42
C TRP A 100 -12.70 -7.03 8.89
N LEU A 101 -11.74 -6.85 7.97
CA LEU A 101 -11.03 -7.92 7.29
C LEU A 101 -9.72 -8.24 8.01
N PHE A 102 -8.90 -7.23 8.26
CA PHE A 102 -7.58 -7.37 8.85
C PHE A 102 -7.57 -7.15 10.36
N GLY A 103 -8.61 -6.54 10.94
CA GLY A 103 -8.63 -6.18 12.36
C GLY A 103 -7.79 -4.94 12.61
N ASP A 104 -7.17 -4.87 13.79
CA ASP A 104 -6.29 -3.77 14.17
C ASP A 104 -4.87 -3.97 13.61
N LEU A 105 -4.35 -2.95 12.96
CA LEU A 105 -2.99 -2.89 12.41
C LEU A 105 -2.44 -1.47 12.51
N GLN A 106 -1.16 -1.31 12.20
CA GLN A 106 -0.54 0.00 12.01
C GLN A 106 0.19 0.05 10.67
N GLY A 107 0.17 1.20 10.04
CA GLY A 107 0.86 1.44 8.77
C GLY A 107 1.67 2.72 8.80
N ARG A 108 2.72 2.77 7.99
CA ARG A 108 3.47 3.99 7.67
C ARG A 108 3.80 4.00 6.19
N SER A 109 3.92 5.19 5.62
CA SER A 109 4.28 5.34 4.21
C SER A 109 5.15 6.57 4.00
N ARG A 110 6.00 6.58 2.97
CA ARG A 110 6.85 7.72 2.60
C ARG A 110 7.09 7.77 1.10
N LEU A 111 7.45 8.95 0.61
CA LEU A 111 8.10 9.10 -0.70
C LEU A 111 9.61 8.89 -0.52
N THR A 112 10.22 8.03 -1.34
CA THR A 112 11.64 7.66 -1.23
C THR A 112 12.17 7.21 -2.60
N THR A 113 13.39 6.65 -2.66
CA THR A 113 13.95 5.98 -3.85
C THR A 113 14.28 4.52 -3.53
N LEU A 114 14.35 3.66 -4.55
CA LEU A 114 14.76 2.26 -4.37
C LEU A 114 16.18 2.17 -3.76
N GLU A 115 17.07 3.08 -4.14
CA GLU A 115 18.42 3.16 -3.58
C GLU A 115 18.41 3.48 -2.08
N ALA A 116 17.60 4.43 -1.64
CA ALA A 116 17.48 4.80 -0.24
C ALA A 116 16.96 3.63 0.61
N VAL A 117 15.93 2.91 0.12
CA VAL A 117 15.40 1.70 0.79
C VAL A 117 16.50 0.64 0.97
N ARG A 118 17.25 0.32 -0.10
CA ARG A 118 18.36 -0.64 -0.03
C ARG A 118 19.45 -0.18 0.93
N LYS A 119 19.80 1.10 0.93
CA LYS A 119 20.86 1.65 1.79
C LYS A 119 20.48 1.53 3.27
N GLU A 120 19.29 1.97 3.64
CA GLU A 120 18.80 1.88 5.03
C GLU A 120 18.70 0.41 5.49
N ALA A 121 18.26 -0.48 4.61
CA ALA A 121 18.19 -1.90 4.90
C ALA A 121 19.57 -2.54 5.12
N LYS A 122 20.59 -2.16 4.34
CA LYS A 122 21.98 -2.61 4.53
C LYS A 122 22.58 -2.14 5.86
N GLU A 123 22.24 -0.93 6.28
CA GLU A 123 22.66 -0.39 7.59
C GLU A 123 22.03 -1.17 8.75
N THR A 124 20.81 -1.68 8.55
CA THR A 124 20.10 -2.53 9.53
C THR A 124 20.61 -3.99 9.49
N GLY A 125 20.87 -4.52 8.29
CA GLY A 125 21.38 -5.87 8.02
C GLY A 125 20.36 -7.01 8.18
N GLY A 126 20.80 -8.23 7.93
CA GLY A 126 20.04 -9.45 8.22
C GLY A 126 18.86 -9.69 7.27
N THR A 127 17.68 -10.01 7.82
CA THR A 127 16.48 -10.29 7.01
C THR A 127 15.98 -9.03 6.30
N THR A 128 16.08 -7.86 6.93
CA THR A 128 15.68 -6.58 6.34
C THR A 128 16.44 -6.27 5.05
N GLU A 129 17.75 -6.59 5.00
CA GLU A 129 18.55 -6.43 3.79
C GLU A 129 18.03 -7.32 2.65
N LYS A 130 17.75 -8.60 2.92
CA LYS A 130 17.22 -9.55 1.93
C LYS A 130 15.83 -9.17 1.44
N ASP A 131 14.97 -8.73 2.35
CA ASP A 131 13.62 -8.30 2.00
C ASP A 131 13.68 -7.02 1.15
N ALA A 132 14.56 -6.07 1.49
CA ALA A 132 14.78 -4.86 0.69
C ALA A 132 15.32 -5.18 -0.71
N GLU A 133 16.24 -6.13 -0.85
CA GLU A 133 16.70 -6.61 -2.16
C GLU A 133 15.53 -7.10 -3.00
N TYR A 134 14.67 -7.94 -2.42
CA TYR A 134 13.49 -8.48 -3.10
C TYR A 134 12.44 -7.42 -3.45
N VAL A 135 12.02 -6.57 -2.51
CA VAL A 135 10.94 -5.59 -2.77
C VAL A 135 11.38 -4.42 -3.65
N THR A 136 12.67 -4.33 -3.98
CA THR A 136 13.20 -3.28 -4.85
C THR A 136 13.70 -3.82 -6.19
N GLU A 137 13.53 -5.09 -6.52
CA GLU A 137 13.94 -5.66 -7.82
C GLU A 137 12.81 -5.63 -8.87
N GLY A 138 13.16 -5.82 -10.15
CA GLY A 138 12.19 -6.00 -11.24
C GLY A 138 11.47 -4.74 -11.73
N PHE A 139 11.89 -3.55 -11.26
CA PHE A 139 11.37 -2.27 -11.71
C PHE A 139 11.95 -1.82 -13.06
N LEU A 140 11.20 -0.99 -13.79
CA LEU A 140 11.68 -0.35 -15.02
C LEU A 140 12.67 0.77 -14.70
N GLU A 141 13.53 1.12 -15.67
CA GLU A 141 14.60 2.11 -15.52
C GLU A 141 14.11 3.46 -15.01
N GLU A 142 12.91 3.90 -15.44
CA GLU A 142 12.31 5.16 -14.98
C GLU A 142 11.98 5.14 -13.49
N THR A 143 11.65 3.97 -12.94
CA THR A 143 11.39 3.81 -11.50
C THR A 143 12.69 3.62 -10.72
N GLU A 144 13.68 2.92 -11.29
CA GLU A 144 15.00 2.78 -10.65
C GLU A 144 15.68 4.12 -10.39
N LYS A 145 15.47 5.09 -11.30
CA LYS A 145 16.00 6.45 -11.22
C LYS A 145 15.01 7.46 -10.61
N GLY A 146 13.81 7.01 -10.28
CA GLY A 146 12.69 7.85 -9.85
C GLY A 146 12.41 7.76 -8.35
N GLU A 147 11.43 8.55 -7.92
CA GLU A 147 10.82 8.40 -6.61
C GLU A 147 9.76 7.28 -6.63
N THR A 148 9.58 6.64 -5.49
CA THR A 148 8.57 5.62 -5.22
C THR A 148 7.87 5.90 -3.90
N ILE A 149 6.70 5.29 -3.70
CA ILE A 149 6.06 5.26 -2.39
C ILE A 149 6.40 3.92 -1.74
N GLU A 150 7.07 3.99 -0.61
CA GLU A 150 7.26 2.85 0.26
C GLU A 150 6.13 2.81 1.29
N SER A 151 5.60 1.63 1.55
CA SER A 151 4.58 1.40 2.56
C SER A 151 4.96 0.20 3.40
N PHE A 152 4.78 0.30 4.71
CA PHE A 152 5.00 -0.81 5.63
C PHE A 152 3.80 -0.93 6.55
N VAL A 153 3.31 -2.16 6.71
CA VAL A 153 2.16 -2.52 7.53
C VAL A 153 2.57 -3.59 8.52
N ASP A 154 2.17 -3.41 9.77
CA ASP A 154 2.37 -4.37 10.85
C ASP A 154 1.04 -4.72 11.49
N ASN A 155 0.72 -6.02 11.48
CA ASN A 155 -0.39 -6.60 12.20
C ASN A 155 0.14 -7.57 13.26
N ASP A 156 0.65 -7.01 14.37
CA ASP A 156 1.19 -7.79 15.48
C ASP A 156 0.16 -8.76 16.07
N GLY A 157 -1.13 -8.40 16.06
CA GLY A 157 -2.22 -9.26 16.53
C GLY A 157 -2.36 -10.55 15.73
N LYS A 158 -2.12 -10.50 14.41
CA LYS A 158 -2.18 -11.66 13.50
C LYS A 158 -0.81 -12.15 13.03
N LYS A 159 0.29 -11.60 13.57
CA LYS A 159 1.68 -12.02 13.34
C LYS A 159 2.09 -12.00 11.86
N TRP A 160 1.70 -10.96 11.14
CA TRP A 160 2.19 -10.72 9.78
C TRP A 160 2.51 -9.25 9.55
N THR A 161 3.50 -9.00 8.68
CA THR A 161 3.85 -7.68 8.16
C THR A 161 3.67 -7.66 6.65
N GLY A 162 3.45 -6.48 6.09
CA GLY A 162 3.49 -6.23 4.65
C GLY A 162 4.49 -5.12 4.36
N TRP A 163 5.35 -5.33 3.37
CA TRP A 163 6.32 -4.36 2.89
C TRP A 163 6.21 -4.27 1.37
#